data_AF-A0A850R6U7-F1
#
_entry.id   AF-A0A850R6U7-F1
#
_cell.length_a   1.000
_cell.length_b   1.000
_cell.length_c   1.000
_cell.angle_alpha   90.00
_cell.angle_beta   90.00
_cell.angle_gamma   90.00
#
_symmetry.space_group_name_H-M   'P 1'
#
loop_
_entity.id
_entity.type
_entity.pdbx_description
1 polymer ?
#
loop_
_entity_poly.entity_id
_entity_poly.type
_entity_poly.pdbx_seq_one_letter_code
_entity_poly.pdbx_strand_id
1 'polypeptide(L)' 'MSTYPESFKLSYALSKQLASAHTLASSYGDLELDDELRRAVARALRPILECRLKQAEKQESKR' A
#
# COMPACT_ATOMS: atom_id res chain seq x y z
N MET A 1 -6.83 8.66 -15.12
CA MET A 1 -5.52 8.88 -14.46
C MET A 1 -5.77 9.54 -13.12
N SER A 2 -5.24 8.99 -12.02
CA SER A 2 -5.50 9.55 -10.69
C SER A 2 -4.76 10.88 -10.51
N THR A 3 -5.51 11.93 -10.18
CA THR A 3 -5.14 13.36 -10.11
C THR A 3 -4.08 13.71 -9.06
N TYR A 4 -3.71 12.76 -8.19
CA TYR A 4 -2.81 13.02 -7.06
C TYR A 4 -1.35 12.65 -7.33
N PRO A 5 -0.39 13.35 -6.66
CA PRO A 5 1.02 12.97 -6.66
C PRO A 5 1.26 11.53 -6.20
N GLU A 6 2.40 10.96 -6.58
CA GLU A 6 2.73 9.57 -6.25
C GLU A 6 2.96 9.40 -4.74
N SER A 7 3.63 10.37 -4.12
CA SER A 7 3.82 10.42 -2.66
C SER A 7 2.48 10.37 -1.91
N PHE A 8 1.48 11.12 -2.38
CA PHE A 8 0.14 11.14 -1.78
C PHE A 8 -0.55 9.78 -1.87
N LYS A 9 -0.48 9.10 -3.03
CA LYS A 9 -1.06 7.76 -3.22
C LYS A 9 -0.43 6.73 -2.27
N LEU A 10 0.89 6.77 -2.13
CA LEU A 10 1.63 5.87 -1.25
C LEU A 10 1.34 6.13 0.24
N SER A 11 1.26 7.41 0.64
CA SER A 11 0.88 7.81 2.00
C SER A 11 -0.56 7.38 2.34
N TYR A 12 -1.50 7.53 1.40
CA TYR A 12 -2.86 7.04 1.57
C TYR A 12 -2.92 5.50 1.67
N ALA A 13 -2.17 4.80 0.84
CA ALA A 13 -2.10 3.34 0.89
C ALA A 13 -1.57 2.84 2.25
N LEU A 14 -0.53 3.47 2.79
CA LEU A 14 0.02 3.15 4.10
C LEU A 14 -0.95 3.44 5.25
N SER A 15 -1.60 4.59 5.23
CA SER A 15 -2.42 5.06 6.35
C SER A 15 -3.82 4.47 6.38
N LYS A 16 -4.39 4.11 5.22
CA LYS A 16 -5.79 3.67 5.09
C LYS A 16 -5.91 2.28 4.49
N GLN A 17 -5.35 2.04 3.31
CA GLN A 17 -5.65 0.83 2.54
C GLN A 17 -5.00 -0.43 3.13
N LEU A 18 -3.76 -0.33 3.62
CA LEU A 18 -3.06 -1.46 4.22
C LEU A 18 -3.74 -1.96 5.50
N ALA A 19 -4.27 -1.03 6.31
CA ALA A 19 -4.98 -1.37 7.54
C ALA A 19 -6.38 -1.94 7.27
N SER A 20 -7.01 -1.58 6.15
CA SER A 20 -8.32 -2.08 5.74
C SER A 20 -8.25 -3.30 4.81
N ALA A 21 -7.06 -3.84 4.54
CA ALA A 21 -6.91 -5.01 3.67
C ALA A 21 -7.57 -6.23 4.32
N HIS A 22 -8.59 -6.77 3.66
CA HIS A 22 -9.39 -7.89 4.15
C HIS A 22 -9.56 -8.99 3.11
N THR A 23 -9.26 -8.75 1.84
CA THR A 23 -9.33 -9.74 0.77
C THR A 23 -8.12 -9.66 -0.16
N LEU A 24 -7.77 -10.78 -0.78
CA LEU A 24 -6.90 -10.85 -1.95
C LEU A 24 -7.75 -11.16 -3.16
N ALA A 25 -7.69 -10.29 -4.17
CA ALA A 25 -8.28 -10.57 -5.46
C ALA A 25 -7.53 -11.73 -6.13
N SER A 26 -8.23 -12.81 -6.43
CA SER A 26 -7.70 -13.95 -7.18
C SER A 26 -8.51 -14.18 -8.45
N SER A 27 -7.97 -14.96 -9.39
CA SER A 27 -8.70 -15.36 -10.60
C SER A 27 -9.94 -16.22 -10.33
N TYR A 28 -10.10 -16.70 -9.10
CA TYR A 28 -11.22 -17.53 -8.65
C TYR A 28 -12.19 -16.76 -7.73
N GLY A 29 -12.02 -15.44 -7.61
CA GLY A 29 -12.77 -14.58 -6.69
C GLY A 29 -11.91 -14.06 -5.55
N ASP A 30 -12.54 -13.42 -4.58
CA ASP A 30 -11.85 -12.82 -3.45
C ASP A 30 -11.54 -13.88 -2.38
N LEU A 31 -10.29 -13.93 -1.94
CA LEU A 31 -9.86 -14.72 -0.80
C LEU A 31 -9.84 -13.83 0.44
N GLU A 32 -10.73 -14.10 1.39
CA GLU A 32 -10.74 -13.43 2.69
C GLU A 32 -9.42 -13.66 3.44
N LEU A 33 -8.88 -12.58 3.99
CA LEU A 33 -7.69 -12.58 4.81
C LEU A 33 -8.11 -12.77 6.26
N ASP A 34 -7.69 -13.88 6.85
CA ASP A 34 -7.72 -14.06 8.30
C ASP A 34 -6.68 -13.16 9.00
N ASP A 35 -6.69 -13.17 10.33
CA ASP A 35 -5.80 -12.33 11.12
C ASP A 35 -4.31 -12.62 10.90
N GLU A 36 -3.95 -13.89 10.61
CA GLU A 36 -2.57 -14.28 10.34
C GLU A 36 -2.10 -13.69 9.01
N LEU A 37 -2.88 -13.89 7.95
CA LEU A 37 -2.59 -13.36 6.62
C LEU A 37 -2.61 -11.83 6.59
N ARG A 38 -3.56 -11.18 7.28
CA ARG A 38 -3.58 -9.71 7.41
C ARG A 38 -2.27 -9.20 8.02
N ARG A 39 -1.79 -9.84 9.08
CA ARG A 39 -0.52 -9.48 9.73
C ARG A 39 0.67 -9.74 8.81
N ALA A 40 0.69 -10.86 8.09
CA ALA A 40 1.75 -11.19 7.15
C ALA A 40 1.84 -10.16 6.02
N VAL A 41 0.70 -9.82 5.40
CA VAL A 41 0.59 -8.80 4.35
C VAL A 41 1.06 -7.44 4.86
N ALA A 42 0.60 -7.01 6.05
CA ALA A 42 1.01 -5.75 6.65
C ALA A 42 2.53 -5.69 6.91
N ARG A 43 3.11 -6.77 7.45
CA ARG A 43 4.56 -6.86 7.72
C ARG A 43 5.39 -6.82 6.44
N ALA A 44 4.92 -7.48 5.37
CA ALA A 44 5.62 -7.53 4.10
C ALA A 44 5.55 -6.19 3.33
N LEU A 45 4.35 -5.61 3.24
CA LEU A 45 4.12 -4.44 2.39
C LEU A 45 4.58 -3.12 3.01
N ARG A 46 4.46 -2.96 4.34
CA ARG A 46 4.79 -1.70 5.02
C ARG A 46 6.20 -1.18 4.72
N PRO A 47 7.29 -1.96 4.89
CA PRO A 47 8.64 -1.45 4.61
C PRO A 47 8.84 -1.08 3.13
N ILE A 48 8.21 -1.81 2.21
CA ILE A 48 8.30 -1.54 0.77
C ILE A 48 7.60 -0.21 0.45
N LEU A 49 6.39 -0.01 0.97
CA LEU A 49 5.62 1.21 0.73
C LEU A 49 6.28 2.44 1.37
N GLU A 50 6.83 2.31 2.58
CA GLU A 50 7.59 3.39 3.24
C GLU A 50 8.86 3.78 2.46
N CYS A 51 9.57 2.79 1.91
CA CYS A 51 10.73 3.04 1.06
C CYS A 51 10.34 3.80 -0.22
N ARG A 52 9.27 3.35 -0.90
CA ARG A 52 8.76 3.99 -2.12
C ARG A 52 8.25 5.40 -1.86
N LEU A 53 7.59 5.64 -0.71
CA LEU A 53 7.11 6.97 -0.33
C LEU A 53 8.28 7.95 -0.24
N LYS A 54 9.35 7.60 0.49
CA LYS A 54 10.55 8.43 0.62
C LYS A 54 11.20 8.72 -0.73
N GLN A 55 11.20 7.74 -1.64
CA GLN A 55 11.71 7.91 -3.00
C GLN A 55 10.85 8.90 -3.79
N ALA A 56 9.52 8.75 -3.76
CA ALA A 56 8.60 9.66 -4.43
C ALA A 56 8.74 11.10 -3.92
N GLU A 57 8.78 11.31 -2.60
CA GLU A 57 9.01 12.62 -1.99
C GLU A 57 10.32 13.27 -2.46
N LYS A 58 11.40 12.47 -2.55
CA LYS A 58 12.70 12.95 -3.03
C LYS A 58 12.69 13.31 -4.52
N GLN A 59 11.92 12.59 -5.35
CA GLN A 59 11.81 12.91 -6.77
C GLN A 59 10.95 14.16 -7.00
N GLU A 60 9.89 14.32 -6.21
CA GLU A 60 9.01 15.49 -6.26
C GLU A 60 9.73 16.75 -5.77
N SER A 61 10.56 16.67 -4.72
CA SER A 61 11.37 17.82 -4.24
C SER A 61 12.47 18.26 -5.20
N LYS A 62 12.83 17.44 -6.19
CA LYS A 62 13.87 17.74 -7.20
C LYS A 62 13.29 18.31 -8.50
N ARG A 63 11.97 18.30 -8.65
CA ARG A 63 11.25 18.87 -9.80
C ARG A 63 10.88 20.32 -9.51
#